data_AF-A0ABD3RQ90-F1
#
_entry.id   AF-A0ABD3RQ90-F1
#
_cell.length_a   1.000
_cell.length_b   1.000
_cell.length_c   1.000
_cell.angle_alpha   90.00
_cell.angle_beta   90.00
_cell.angle_gamma   90.00
#
_symmetry.space_group_name_H-M   'P 1'
#
loop_
_entity.id
_entity.type
_entity.pdbx_description
1 polymer ?
#
loop_
_entity_poly.entity_id
_entity_poly.type
_entity_poly.pdbx_seq_one_letter_code
_entity_poly.pdbx_strand_id
1 'polypeptide(L)'
;MAADSYDPLDPNGNITVTFDILKYTIDGYVNLRCYVVNEEVIVLAIVTIQNYYQYRHVENPGWKLGWTWSKSEIIWSMSGAFATQQGNCSSFKYQVLPHSCKPDPVIVDLMPDSVPEKRSYGCCKGGVLAAWAVDRSLSYSSFEVTVGNLEQNSTGYKPLNLTLMAPGPGYTCGQVMDTSPTVSSVIGGRREEQVFRTWKSTCTYSSYLVSKIPICCLSLSTFYNPRITSCPTCSCGCRGANHHATTCIREGVIPSNINDADLIRCTDHMCPLRIHWHIKNNYVTHWRVKLTVSNYNYGRNYSNWNVVVQHPGFGQPSTAYSFNTTMLPSYGVPEDVALFWGKAFNNAELLQGVDSVGTVSASLLTYASIQALEPDLIINAGTAGGFKAKGASISDVFLASDVAFHDRRNPIPVFDLYGVGLRHAFSTPNLAKELNLKVGKLSTGDSLDMTPQDEAVIIANDATVKDMEGAAIAYVADLLKVPAIFLKAVTDIVDGDKPTAEEFLQNLAAVTAALDQAATRVVDFINGKSFLEL
;
A
#
# COMPACT_ATOMS: atom_id res chain seq x y z
N MET A 1 -7.53 27.21 22.73
CA MET A 1 -7.61 25.92 22.03
C MET A 1 -8.08 26.21 20.63
N ALA A 2 -7.23 26.02 19.63
CA ALA A 2 -7.57 26.29 18.24
C ALA A 2 -8.53 25.19 17.75
N ALA A 3 -9.63 25.59 17.11
CA ALA A 3 -10.61 24.68 16.52
C ALA A 3 -10.04 23.87 15.32
N ASP A 4 -8.80 24.13 14.92
CA ASP A 4 -8.20 23.67 13.66
C ASP A 4 -7.41 22.34 13.77
N SER A 5 -7.36 21.72 14.95
CA SER A 5 -6.69 20.43 15.21
C SER A 5 -7.62 19.35 15.75
N TYR A 6 -8.94 19.58 15.70
CA TYR A 6 -9.94 18.63 16.19
C TYR A 6 -10.35 17.66 15.08
N ASP A 7 -10.11 16.37 15.30
CA ASP A 7 -10.60 15.30 14.45
C ASP A 7 -11.86 14.68 15.09
N PRO A 8 -13.08 14.89 14.54
CA PRO A 8 -14.30 14.40 15.17
C PRO A 8 -14.38 12.87 15.21
N LEU A 9 -13.68 12.16 14.33
CA LEU A 9 -13.65 10.70 14.30
C LEU A 9 -12.59 10.10 15.23
N ASP A 10 -11.64 10.92 15.71
CA ASP A 10 -10.60 10.52 16.67
C ASP A 10 -10.25 11.68 17.61
N PRO A 11 -11.19 12.11 18.47
CA PRO A 11 -11.02 13.32 19.28
C PRO A 11 -9.95 13.19 20.37
N ASN A 12 -9.58 11.96 20.72
CA ASN A 12 -8.54 11.66 21.70
C ASN A 12 -7.20 11.29 21.05
N GLY A 13 -7.15 11.24 19.71
CA GLY A 13 -5.96 10.91 18.95
C GLY A 13 -4.85 11.93 19.18
N ASN A 14 -3.66 11.44 19.53
CA ASN A 14 -2.47 12.27 19.69
C ASN A 14 -1.19 11.44 19.55
N ILE A 15 -0.05 12.12 19.41
CA ILE A 15 1.27 11.51 19.64
C ILE A 15 1.80 12.05 20.96
N THR A 16 2.13 11.17 21.90
CA THR A 16 2.75 11.56 23.17
C THR A 16 4.24 11.27 23.13
N VAL A 17 5.04 12.27 23.49
CA VAL A 17 6.48 12.15 23.67
C VAL A 17 6.77 12.15 25.16
N THR A 18 7.39 11.08 25.64
CA THR A 18 7.70 10.86 27.06
C THR A 18 9.22 10.80 27.25
N PHE A 19 9.74 11.57 28.20
CA PHE A 19 11.13 11.54 28.65
C PHE A 19 11.16 10.92 30.05
N ASP A 20 11.61 9.68 30.14
CA ASP A 20 11.74 8.93 31.38
C ASP A 20 13.19 8.93 31.86
N ILE A 21 13.45 9.55 33.02
CA ILE A 21 14.78 9.66 33.60
C ILE A 21 15.11 8.43 34.43
N LEU A 22 16.06 7.62 33.96
CA LEU A 22 16.36 6.31 34.55
C LEU A 22 17.38 6.37 35.67
N LYS A 23 18.45 7.15 35.50
CA LYS A 23 19.54 7.25 36.49
C LYS A 23 20.32 8.55 36.33
N TYR A 24 20.91 8.96 37.45
CA TYR A 24 21.89 10.03 37.54
C TYR A 24 23.24 9.40 37.87
N THR A 25 24.25 9.68 37.05
CA THR A 25 25.63 9.26 37.31
C THR A 25 26.47 10.50 37.54
N ILE A 26 27.32 10.50 38.56
CA ILE A 26 28.37 11.50 38.72
C ILE A 26 29.61 10.89 38.08
N ASP A 27 30.04 11.45 36.94
CA ASP A 27 31.30 11.03 36.33
C ASP A 27 32.42 11.88 36.93
N GLY A 28 33.43 11.20 37.48
CA GLY A 28 34.52 11.81 38.22
C GLY A 28 35.85 11.19 37.81
N TYR A 29 36.75 12.01 37.26
CA TYR A 29 38.12 11.57 36.98
C TYR A 29 38.90 11.42 38.29
N VAL A 30 39.40 10.21 38.58
CA VAL A 30 40.33 9.95 39.68
C VAL A 30 41.76 10.15 39.17
N ASN A 31 42.45 11.20 39.62
CA ASN A 31 43.90 11.35 39.37
C ASN A 31 44.70 10.49 40.38
N LEU A 32 45.98 10.20 40.09
CA LEU A 32 46.97 9.46 40.89
C LEU A 32 47.18 9.96 42.34
N ARG A 33 46.44 10.98 42.79
CA ARG A 33 46.41 11.49 44.17
C ARG A 33 45.04 11.36 44.87
N CYS A 34 44.09 10.60 44.34
CA CYS A 34 42.76 10.42 44.96
C CYS A 34 42.01 11.75 45.23
N TYR A 35 42.08 12.70 44.29
CA TYR A 35 41.21 13.88 44.29
C TYR A 35 40.32 13.83 43.04
N VAL A 36 38.99 13.93 43.23
CA VAL A 36 38.00 14.13 42.15
C VAL A 36 38.05 15.60 41.78
N VAL A 37 38.42 15.92 40.53
CA VAL A 37 38.74 17.30 40.12
C VAL A 37 37.59 17.98 39.38
N ASN A 38 36.67 17.22 38.79
CA ASN A 38 35.44 17.73 38.17
C ASN A 38 34.34 16.68 38.36
N GLU A 39 33.24 17.08 38.99
CA GLU A 39 32.02 16.28 39.07
C GLU A 39 31.06 16.77 37.98
N GLU A 40 30.92 16.02 36.89
CA GLU A 40 29.89 16.25 35.89
C GLU A 40 28.73 15.28 36.12
N VAL A 41 27.52 15.82 36.26
CA VAL A 41 26.32 15.00 36.36
C VAL A 41 25.89 14.59 34.96
N ILE A 42 25.77 13.29 34.74
CA ILE A 42 25.30 12.69 33.50
C ILE A 42 23.96 11.99 33.78
N VAL A 43 22.99 12.19 32.90
CA VAL A 43 21.64 11.64 33.02
C VAL A 43 21.36 10.67 31.89
N LEU A 44 20.95 9.45 32.23
CA LEU A 44 20.41 8.51 31.24
C LEU A 44 18.88 8.63 31.23
N ALA A 45 18.32 8.86 30.05
CA ALA A 45 16.88 8.91 29.83
C ALA A 45 16.46 8.01 28.67
N ILE A 46 15.24 7.48 28.75
CA ILE A 46 14.53 6.88 27.62
C ILE A 46 13.55 7.90 27.08
N VAL A 47 13.60 8.15 25.78
CA VAL A 47 12.60 8.96 25.07
C VAL A 47 11.70 8.01 24.30
N THR A 48 10.41 8.05 24.60
CA THR A 48 9.38 7.24 23.93
C THR A 48 8.42 8.12 23.16
N ILE A 49 8.21 7.81 21.89
CA ILE A 49 7.24 8.46 21.01
C ILE A 49 6.12 7.44 20.77
N GLN A 50 4.93 7.75 21.27
CA GLN A 50 3.78 6.86 21.26
C GLN A 50 2.65 7.47 20.44
N ASN A 51 2.22 6.76 19.40
CA ASN A 51 1.08 7.12 18.57
C ASN A 51 -0.22 6.55 19.16
N TYR A 52 -1.16 7.42 19.50
CA TYR A 52 -2.50 7.05 19.97
C TYR A 52 -3.59 7.33 18.93
N TYR A 53 -3.25 7.83 17.74
CA TYR A 53 -4.23 7.96 16.67
C TYR A 53 -4.75 6.59 16.24
N GLN A 54 -6.07 6.45 16.14
CA GLN A 54 -6.71 5.17 15.81
C GLN A 54 -6.43 4.75 14.37
N TYR A 55 -6.36 5.70 13.44
CA TYR A 55 -6.20 5.43 12.00
C TYR A 55 -5.16 6.30 11.29
N ARG A 56 -4.35 7.08 12.01
CA ARG A 56 -3.26 7.87 11.39
C ARG A 56 -1.92 7.22 11.66
N HIS A 57 -1.20 6.89 10.60
CA HIS A 57 0.16 6.38 10.67
C HIS A 57 1.19 7.52 10.59
N VAL A 58 2.38 7.28 11.12
CA VAL A 58 3.58 8.00 10.71
C VAL A 58 4.26 7.17 9.64
N GLU A 59 4.19 7.64 8.38
CA GLU A 59 4.76 6.94 7.22
C GLU A 59 6.24 7.30 7.01
N ASN A 60 6.89 6.61 6.07
CA ASN A 60 8.21 7.00 5.56
C ASN A 60 8.19 8.46 5.06
N PRO A 61 9.24 9.27 5.33
CA PRO A 61 10.56 8.91 5.85
C PRO A 61 10.65 8.82 7.39
N GLY A 62 9.52 8.74 8.09
CA GLY A 62 9.45 8.60 9.53
C GLY A 62 9.38 9.93 10.28
N TRP A 63 9.33 9.85 11.60
CA TRP A 63 9.35 11.03 12.47
C TRP A 63 10.73 11.67 12.58
N LYS A 64 10.76 12.99 12.79
CA LYS A 64 11.90 13.78 13.24
C LYS A 64 11.48 14.54 14.50
N LEU A 65 12.17 14.28 15.61
CA LEU A 65 11.87 14.89 16.90
C LEU A 65 12.93 15.93 17.22
N GLY A 66 12.56 17.18 17.38
CA GLY A 66 13.46 18.27 17.76
C GLY A 66 13.04 18.93 19.07
N TRP A 67 14.00 19.47 19.82
CA TRP A 67 13.72 20.29 20.99
C TRP A 67 14.84 21.30 21.20
N THR A 68 14.65 22.22 22.14
CA THR A 68 15.70 23.14 22.61
C THR A 68 16.07 22.80 24.04
N TRP A 69 17.37 22.76 24.32
CA TRP A 69 17.88 22.62 25.69
C TRP A 69 17.56 23.86 26.53
N SER A 70 17.32 23.67 27.83
CA SER A 70 16.98 24.77 28.74
C SER A 70 18.18 25.63 29.10
N LYS A 71 19.37 25.04 29.08
CA LYS A 71 20.66 25.63 29.45
C LYS A 71 21.70 25.27 28.38
N SER A 72 22.81 24.64 28.78
CA SER A 72 23.95 24.26 27.94
C SER A 72 24.11 22.74 27.84
N GLU A 73 23.03 21.99 28.02
CA GLU A 73 23.05 20.53 27.96
C GLU A 73 23.55 20.02 26.61
N ILE A 74 24.19 18.86 26.64
CA ILE A 74 24.71 18.17 25.45
C ILE A 74 24.25 16.72 25.43
N ILE A 75 24.27 16.11 24.25
CA ILE A 75 24.06 14.67 24.06
C ILE A 75 25.43 14.00 24.04
N TRP A 76 25.75 13.26 25.10
CA TRP A 76 26.98 12.48 25.20
C TRP A 76 26.92 11.25 24.29
N SER A 77 25.85 10.47 24.38
CA SER A 77 25.65 9.26 23.59
C SER A 77 24.17 8.94 23.39
N MET A 78 23.86 8.13 22.38
CA MET A 78 22.51 7.67 22.06
C MET A 78 22.51 6.22 21.59
N SER A 79 21.42 5.50 21.86
CA SER A 79 21.15 4.15 21.35
C SER A 79 19.70 4.07 20.85
N GLY A 80 19.48 3.44 19.69
CA GLY A 80 18.18 3.36 19.01
C GLY A 80 17.84 4.53 18.10
N ALA A 81 18.46 5.70 18.28
CA ALA A 81 18.27 6.88 17.44
C ALA A 81 19.57 7.69 17.33
N PHE A 82 19.60 8.70 16.47
CA PHE A 82 20.74 9.60 16.33
C PHE A 82 20.33 11.05 16.05
N ALA A 83 21.16 11.99 16.51
CA ALA A 83 21.05 13.39 16.14
C ALA A 83 21.54 13.59 14.70
N THR A 84 20.79 14.34 13.90
CA THR A 84 21.14 14.60 12.49
C THR A 84 22.38 15.49 12.34
N GLN A 85 22.77 16.21 13.40
CA GLN A 85 23.92 17.11 13.39
C GLN A 85 24.65 17.06 14.74
N GLN A 86 25.99 17.11 14.69
CA GLN A 86 26.82 17.18 15.90
C GLN A 86 26.91 18.59 16.49
N GLY A 87 26.94 19.63 15.66
CA GLY A 87 27.13 21.02 16.14
C GLY A 87 28.57 21.34 16.57
N ASN A 88 28.74 22.46 17.28
CA ASN A 88 30.05 22.92 17.72
C ASN A 88 30.40 22.33 19.11
N CYS A 89 31.22 21.28 19.11
CA CYS A 89 31.72 20.64 20.33
C CYS A 89 33.15 21.08 20.72
N SER A 90 33.68 22.20 20.21
CA SER A 90 35.09 22.60 20.41
C SER A 90 35.51 22.84 21.87
N SER A 91 34.55 23.01 22.78
CA SER A 91 34.80 23.10 24.23
C SER A 91 35.32 21.78 24.82
N PHE A 92 35.00 20.63 24.20
CA PHE A 92 35.40 19.30 24.65
C PHE A 92 36.69 18.87 23.94
N LYS A 93 37.83 18.99 24.63
CA LYS A 93 39.18 18.73 24.06
C LYS A 93 39.72 17.31 24.28
N TYR A 94 38.87 16.37 24.74
CA TYR A 94 39.26 15.00 25.08
C TYR A 94 39.14 14.03 23.90
N GLN A 95 39.69 12.80 24.03
CA GLN A 95 39.74 11.78 22.97
C GLN A 95 38.35 11.32 22.46
N VAL A 96 37.30 11.47 23.26
CA VAL A 96 35.92 11.11 22.88
C VAL A 96 35.07 12.37 22.85
N LEU A 97 34.53 12.70 21.68
CA LEU A 97 33.63 13.83 21.50
C LEU A 97 32.19 13.44 21.82
N PRO A 98 31.37 14.37 22.35
CA PRO A 98 29.93 14.17 22.47
C PRO A 98 29.29 13.88 21.12
N HIS A 99 28.21 13.10 21.15
CA HIS A 99 27.39 12.82 19.97
C HIS A 99 26.77 14.08 19.37
N SER A 100 26.31 15.03 20.20
CA SER A 100 25.83 16.33 19.73
C SER A 100 25.91 17.41 20.80
N CYS A 101 26.46 18.58 20.43
CA CYS A 101 26.52 19.80 21.24
C CYS A 101 25.61 20.91 20.67
N LYS A 102 24.66 20.54 19.81
CA LYS A 102 23.65 21.46 19.28
C LYS A 102 22.68 21.88 20.40
N PRO A 103 22.40 23.18 20.59
CA PRO A 103 21.39 23.64 21.55
C PRO A 103 19.96 23.22 21.15
N ASP A 104 19.75 22.98 19.85
CA ASP A 104 18.48 22.61 19.21
C ASP A 104 18.62 21.28 18.44
N PRO A 105 18.85 20.13 19.11
CA PRO A 105 19.06 18.88 18.40
C PRO A 105 17.80 18.41 17.67
N VAL A 106 18.00 17.77 16.52
CA VAL A 106 16.95 17.05 15.77
C VAL A 106 17.34 15.59 15.71
N ILE A 107 16.44 14.72 16.15
CA ILE A 107 16.65 13.29 16.32
C ILE A 107 15.80 12.52 15.31
N VAL A 108 16.40 11.45 14.79
CA VAL A 108 15.75 10.49 13.89
C VAL A 108 16.01 9.06 14.37
N ASP A 109 15.02 8.20 14.16
CA ASP A 109 15.11 6.77 14.48
C ASP A 109 16.17 6.07 13.62
N LEU A 110 16.72 4.98 14.13
CA LEU A 110 17.56 4.09 13.33
C LEU A 110 16.71 3.22 12.40
N MET A 111 17.32 2.79 11.29
CA MET A 111 16.70 1.87 10.36
C MET A 111 16.67 0.43 10.92
N PRO A 112 15.72 -0.42 10.45
CA PRO A 112 15.56 -1.81 10.91
C PRO A 112 16.77 -2.73 10.67
N ASP A 113 17.68 -2.35 9.77
CA ASP A 113 18.90 -3.06 9.39
C ASP A 113 20.14 -2.63 10.21
N SER A 114 20.00 -1.69 11.13
CA SER A 114 21.09 -1.17 11.98
C SER A 114 21.80 -2.26 12.81
N VAL A 115 23.08 -2.06 13.14
CA VAL A 115 23.87 -3.04 13.92
C VAL A 115 23.31 -3.24 15.35
N PRO A 116 23.30 -4.49 15.90
CA PRO A 116 22.68 -4.77 17.20
C PRO A 116 23.19 -3.93 18.36
N GLU A 117 24.48 -3.58 18.38
CA GLU A 117 25.12 -2.81 19.47
C GLU A 117 24.57 -1.39 19.60
N LYS A 118 23.98 -0.85 18.52
CA LYS A 118 23.39 0.49 18.50
C LYS A 118 21.87 0.47 18.72
N ARG A 119 21.25 -0.71 18.82
CA ARG A 119 19.81 -0.85 19.04
C ARG A 119 19.46 -0.71 20.52
N SER A 120 18.29 -0.17 20.80
CA SER A 120 17.70 -0.13 22.13
C SER A 120 16.29 -0.74 22.10
N TYR A 121 15.70 -0.95 23.28
CA TYR A 121 14.35 -1.50 23.37
C TYR A 121 13.34 -0.57 22.67
N GLY A 122 12.48 -1.13 21.83
CA GLY A 122 11.41 -0.40 21.14
C GLY A 122 11.86 0.44 19.92
N CYS A 123 13.15 0.54 19.62
CA CYS A 123 13.65 0.96 18.31
C CYS A 123 13.53 -0.22 17.32
N CYS A 124 13.93 -0.19 16.06
CA CYS A 124 14.56 0.83 15.23
C CYS A 124 13.78 0.73 13.92
N LYS A 125 12.75 1.56 13.75
CA LYS A 125 11.68 1.33 12.77
C LYS A 125 11.76 2.32 11.59
N GLY A 126 12.91 2.98 11.42
CA GLY A 126 13.06 4.07 10.45
C GLY A 126 12.11 5.24 10.72
N GLY A 127 11.59 5.35 11.94
CA GLY A 127 10.68 6.41 12.35
C GLY A 127 9.22 6.17 11.94
N VAL A 128 8.88 5.00 11.41
CA VAL A 128 7.49 4.62 11.11
C VAL A 128 6.75 4.25 12.40
N LEU A 129 5.54 4.76 12.58
CA LEU A 129 4.65 4.41 13.69
C LEU A 129 3.29 3.99 13.14
N ALA A 130 2.84 2.79 13.49
CA ALA A 130 1.51 2.33 13.13
C ALA A 130 0.42 3.11 13.87
N ALA A 131 -0.76 3.18 13.26
CA ALA A 131 -1.98 3.61 13.91
C ALA A 131 -2.37 2.60 15.01
N TRP A 132 -2.89 3.11 16.12
CA TRP A 132 -3.14 2.33 17.34
C TRP A 132 -4.14 1.18 17.12
N ALA A 133 -5.20 1.41 16.33
CA ALA A 133 -6.21 0.38 16.06
C ALA A 133 -5.73 -0.67 15.05
N VAL A 134 -4.64 -0.40 14.31
CA VAL A 134 -4.08 -1.31 13.31
C VAL A 134 -3.06 -2.25 13.96
N ASP A 135 -2.05 -1.68 14.65
CA ASP A 135 -1.05 -2.47 15.38
C ASP A 135 -0.50 -1.68 16.58
N ARG A 136 -0.97 -2.05 17.77
CA ARG A 136 -0.56 -1.44 19.04
C ARG A 136 0.93 -1.65 19.33
N SER A 137 1.51 -2.78 18.94
CA SER A 137 2.93 -3.10 19.20
C SER A 137 3.87 -2.25 18.33
N LEU A 138 3.40 -1.83 17.16
CA LEU A 138 4.14 -0.98 16.23
C LEU A 138 3.79 0.51 16.33
N SER A 139 2.89 0.88 17.25
CA SER A 139 2.45 2.26 17.47
C SER A 139 3.43 3.13 18.25
N TYR A 140 4.60 2.62 18.63
CA TYR A 140 5.60 3.37 19.39
C TYR A 140 7.03 3.11 18.91
N SER A 141 7.89 4.08 19.19
CA SER A 141 9.35 3.97 19.05
C SER A 141 10.01 4.58 20.27
N SER A 142 11.13 4.02 20.71
CA SER A 142 11.89 4.52 21.85
C SER A 142 13.39 4.45 21.61
N PHE A 143 14.12 5.38 22.23
CA PHE A 143 15.57 5.45 22.17
C PHE A 143 16.13 5.92 23.51
N GLU A 144 17.38 5.56 23.80
CA GLU A 144 18.07 6.02 24.99
C GLU A 144 18.97 7.20 24.64
N VAL A 145 19.03 8.17 25.54
CA VAL A 145 19.87 9.36 25.42
C VAL A 145 20.60 9.60 26.73
N THR A 146 21.91 9.81 26.62
CA THR A 146 22.76 10.21 27.73
C THR A 146 23.03 11.71 27.61
N VAL A 147 22.53 12.48 28.56
CA VAL A 147 22.64 13.95 28.61
C VAL A 147 23.70 14.35 29.62
N GLY A 148 24.54 15.34 29.28
CA GLY A 148 25.53 15.89 30.21
C GLY A 148 25.67 17.40 30.14
N ASN A 149 26.76 17.91 30.72
CA ASN A 149 26.98 19.33 30.98
C ASN A 149 25.88 19.96 31.86
N LEU A 150 25.52 19.24 32.92
CA LEU A 150 24.52 19.65 33.91
C LEU A 150 25.21 20.30 35.13
N GLU A 151 24.57 21.32 35.70
CA GLU A 151 25.05 22.00 36.91
C GLU A 151 25.07 21.05 38.13
N GLN A 152 26.03 21.24 39.03
CA GLN A 152 26.13 20.49 40.29
C GLN A 152 24.85 20.71 41.12
N ASN A 153 24.16 19.61 41.47
CA ASN A 153 22.82 19.54 42.10
C ASN A 153 21.59 19.72 41.18
N SER A 154 21.74 19.74 39.86
CA SER A 154 20.58 19.73 38.96
C SER A 154 19.93 18.35 38.89
N THR A 155 18.59 18.30 38.99
CA THR A 155 17.80 17.09 38.69
C THR A 155 17.56 16.88 37.19
N GLY A 156 18.29 17.60 36.34
CA GLY A 156 18.02 17.73 34.91
C GLY A 156 16.92 18.76 34.63
N TYR A 157 17.05 19.50 33.53
CA TYR A 157 16.06 20.45 33.07
C TYR A 157 15.21 19.82 31.97
N LYS A 158 13.90 20.07 32.00
CA LYS A 158 13.00 19.61 30.94
C LYS A 158 13.32 20.33 29.62
N PRO A 159 13.23 19.64 28.47
CA PRO A 159 13.42 20.29 27.19
C PRO A 159 12.31 21.31 26.90
N LEU A 160 12.62 22.32 26.09
CA LEU A 160 11.71 23.39 25.66
C LEU A 160 11.42 23.26 24.17
N ASN A 161 10.34 23.89 23.71
CA ASN A 161 10.00 24.01 22.28
C ASN A 161 10.08 22.68 21.51
N LEU A 162 9.37 21.66 22.00
CA LEU A 162 9.33 20.37 21.33
C LEU A 162 8.69 20.52 19.94
N THR A 163 9.32 19.94 18.94
CA THR A 163 8.85 19.90 17.55
C THR A 163 8.81 18.46 17.07
N LEU A 164 7.73 18.11 16.38
CA LEU A 164 7.56 16.79 15.77
C LEU A 164 7.22 16.98 14.29
N MET A 165 8.07 16.48 13.42
CA MET A 165 7.76 16.35 12.00
C MET A 165 7.50 14.88 11.70
N ALA A 166 6.37 14.56 11.12
CA ALA A 166 6.01 13.20 10.71
C ALA A 166 5.27 13.36 9.38
N PRO A 167 5.87 12.84 8.30
CA PRO A 167 6.01 13.44 6.98
C PRO A 167 5.30 14.80 6.80
N GLY A 168 6.03 15.90 6.99
CA GLY A 168 5.53 17.27 6.86
C GLY A 168 5.30 17.99 8.21
N PRO A 169 4.82 19.25 8.18
CA PRO A 169 4.71 20.12 9.35
C PRO A 169 3.38 19.93 10.14
N GLY A 170 2.71 18.79 9.99
CA GLY A 170 1.32 18.62 10.43
C GLY A 170 1.08 18.54 11.93
N TYR A 171 2.12 18.36 12.74
CA TYR A 171 2.00 18.17 14.18
C TYR A 171 2.44 19.41 14.95
N THR A 172 1.62 19.81 15.92
CA THR A 172 1.96 20.85 16.90
C THR A 172 2.02 20.24 18.28
N CYS A 173 3.14 20.40 18.97
CA CYS A 173 3.36 19.86 20.31
C CYS A 173 3.10 20.92 21.39
N GLY A 174 2.48 20.49 22.49
CA GLY A 174 2.33 21.30 23.69
C GLY A 174 3.65 21.47 24.46
N GLN A 175 3.60 22.28 25.51
CA GLN A 175 4.73 22.41 26.43
C GLN A 175 5.02 21.09 27.12
N VAL A 176 6.31 20.83 27.38
CA VAL A 176 6.75 19.67 28.15
C VAL A 176 6.37 19.90 29.62
N MET A 177 5.57 19.00 30.17
CA MET A 177 5.05 19.06 31.54
C MET A 177 5.66 17.96 32.41
N ASP A 178 5.80 18.26 33.70
CA ASP A 178 6.21 17.27 34.69
C ASP A 178 5.01 16.43 35.10
N THR A 179 5.19 15.12 35.22
CA THR A 179 4.11 14.16 35.45
C THR A 179 4.51 13.13 36.50
N SER A 180 3.54 12.34 36.97
CA SER A 180 3.82 11.19 37.83
C SER A 180 4.82 10.26 37.16
N PRO A 181 5.89 9.83 37.85
CA PRO A 181 6.91 8.98 37.26
C PRO A 181 6.32 7.68 36.69
N THR A 182 6.79 7.29 35.51
CA THR A 182 6.39 6.05 34.85
C THR A 182 6.78 4.83 35.68
N VAL A 183 5.84 3.92 35.87
CA VAL A 183 6.04 2.62 36.52
C VAL A 183 5.94 1.54 35.45
N SER A 184 6.95 0.68 35.38
CA SER A 184 7.01 -0.44 34.46
C SER A 184 7.06 -1.75 35.23
N SER A 185 6.39 -2.78 34.71
CA SER A 185 6.43 -4.11 35.29
C SER A 185 7.62 -4.89 34.71
N VAL A 186 8.51 -5.34 35.59
CA VAL A 186 9.71 -6.10 35.26
C VAL A 186 9.63 -7.51 35.86
N ILE A 187 10.47 -8.43 35.37
CA ILE A 187 10.52 -9.84 35.82
C ILE A 187 9.15 -10.52 35.70
N GLY A 188 8.60 -10.52 34.47
CA GLY A 188 7.38 -11.26 34.14
C GLY A 188 6.14 -10.86 34.94
N GLY A 189 6.01 -9.57 35.31
CA GLY A 189 4.85 -9.08 36.06
C GLY A 189 5.04 -8.95 37.56
N ARG A 190 6.15 -9.49 38.12
CA ARG A 190 6.28 -9.72 39.57
C ARG A 190 6.96 -8.58 40.34
N ARG A 191 7.60 -7.65 39.64
CA ARG A 191 8.25 -6.47 40.24
C ARG A 191 7.85 -5.23 39.46
N GLU A 192 7.65 -4.14 40.18
CA GLU A 192 7.46 -2.82 39.57
C GLU A 192 8.74 -2.00 39.77
N GLU A 193 9.20 -1.37 38.69
CA GLU A 193 10.29 -0.41 38.71
C GLU A 193 9.76 0.95 38.25
N GLN A 194 10.00 1.96 39.09
CA GLN A 194 9.63 3.33 38.85
C GLN A 194 10.86 4.14 38.43
N VAL A 195 10.71 4.96 37.39
CA VAL A 195 11.76 5.89 36.96
C VAL A 195 11.88 7.07 37.92
N PHE A 196 13.00 7.79 37.91
CA PHE A 196 13.18 8.91 38.83
C PHE A 196 12.22 10.06 38.55
N ARG A 197 11.99 10.36 37.26
CA ARG A 197 11.14 11.46 36.82
C ARG A 197 10.63 11.21 35.40
N THR A 198 9.44 11.73 35.11
CA THR A 198 8.84 11.63 33.78
C THR A 198 8.32 12.97 33.31
N TRP A 199 8.79 13.40 32.14
CA TRP A 199 8.24 14.56 31.44
C TRP A 199 7.46 14.13 30.21
N LYS A 200 6.30 14.76 29.96
CA LYS A 200 5.44 14.45 28.82
C LYS A 200 5.09 15.69 28.02
N SER A 201 4.98 15.52 26.71
CA SER A 201 4.34 16.48 25.81
C SER A 201 3.42 15.74 24.85
N THR A 202 2.31 16.37 24.53
CA THR A 202 1.31 15.85 23.61
C THR A 202 1.33 16.66 22.32
N CYS A 203 1.40 15.97 21.19
CA CYS A 203 1.41 16.52 19.85
C CYS A 203 0.11 16.17 19.11
N THR A 204 -0.58 17.19 18.62
CA THR A 204 -1.83 17.06 17.88
C THR A 204 -1.63 17.40 16.41
N TYR A 205 -2.34 16.69 15.53
CA TYR A 205 -2.26 16.84 14.08
C TYR A 205 -3.29 17.85 13.59
N SER A 206 -2.90 18.72 12.65
CA SER A 206 -3.82 19.62 11.95
C SER A 206 -3.78 19.33 10.45
N SER A 207 -4.93 18.94 9.90
CA SER A 207 -5.09 18.70 8.46
C SER A 207 -4.89 19.97 7.63
N TYR A 208 -5.26 21.14 8.17
CA TYR A 208 -5.14 22.43 7.49
C TYR A 208 -3.69 22.88 7.28
N LEU A 209 -2.79 22.53 8.22
CA LEU A 209 -1.35 22.81 8.09
C LEU A 209 -0.66 21.96 7.02
N VAL A 210 -1.24 20.81 6.64
CA VAL A 210 -0.59 19.83 5.76
C VAL A 210 -0.94 20.01 4.29
N SER A 211 -2.23 20.18 3.96
CA SER A 211 -2.62 20.40 2.56
C SER A 211 -4.02 20.99 2.48
N LYS A 212 -4.18 22.00 1.61
CA LYS A 212 -5.50 22.53 1.21
C LYS A 212 -6.16 21.71 0.09
N ILE A 213 -5.43 20.75 -0.49
CA ILE A 213 -5.87 19.92 -1.63
C ILE A 213 -6.17 18.50 -1.11
N PRO A 214 -7.31 17.90 -1.46
CA PRO A 214 -7.64 16.53 -1.04
C PRO A 214 -6.63 15.52 -1.63
N ILE A 215 -6.13 14.65 -0.76
CA ILE A 215 -5.15 13.60 -1.12
C ILE A 215 -5.85 12.42 -1.82
N CYS A 216 -7.15 12.24 -1.57
CA CYS A 216 -7.98 11.19 -2.17
C CYS A 216 -9.36 11.74 -2.56
N CYS A 217 -10.00 11.06 -3.51
CA CYS A 217 -11.35 11.38 -3.96
C CYS A 217 -12.23 10.13 -4.05
N LEU A 218 -13.52 10.31 -3.81
CA LEU A 218 -14.52 9.25 -3.74
C LEU A 218 -15.30 9.18 -5.05
N SER A 219 -15.51 7.98 -5.59
CA SER A 219 -16.46 7.73 -6.68
C SER A 219 -17.41 6.60 -6.28
N LEU A 220 -18.64 6.66 -6.77
CA LEU A 220 -19.71 5.76 -6.36
C LEU A 220 -20.36 5.10 -7.58
N SER A 221 -20.74 3.84 -7.46
CA SER A 221 -21.59 3.17 -8.45
C SER A 221 -22.49 2.13 -7.78
N THR A 222 -23.54 1.70 -8.47
CA THR A 222 -24.53 0.77 -7.92
C THR A 222 -24.90 -0.29 -8.94
N PHE A 223 -25.42 -1.42 -8.46
CA PHE A 223 -25.86 -2.50 -9.34
C PHE A 223 -27.02 -2.13 -10.28
N TYR A 224 -27.92 -1.23 -9.88
CA TYR A 224 -29.02 -0.76 -10.76
C TYR A 224 -28.59 0.28 -11.79
N ASN A 225 -27.39 0.87 -11.63
CA ASN A 225 -26.86 1.87 -12.54
C ASN A 225 -25.34 1.74 -12.62
N PRO A 226 -24.81 1.15 -13.70
CA PRO A 226 -23.37 0.97 -13.88
C PRO A 226 -22.64 2.29 -14.13
N ARG A 227 -23.36 3.40 -14.35
CA ARG A 227 -22.75 4.71 -14.54
C ARG A 227 -22.10 5.17 -13.25
N ILE A 228 -20.78 5.34 -13.29
CA ILE A 228 -19.98 5.81 -12.16
C ILE A 228 -20.28 7.28 -11.92
N THR A 229 -20.73 7.62 -10.71
CA THR A 229 -20.75 9.00 -10.24
C THR A 229 -19.31 9.42 -9.97
N SER A 230 -18.84 10.40 -10.72
CA SER A 230 -17.44 10.82 -10.73
C SER A 230 -17.02 11.54 -9.45
N CYS A 231 -15.72 11.53 -9.20
CA CYS A 231 -15.11 12.17 -8.03
C CYS A 231 -15.51 13.64 -7.82
N PRO A 232 -15.55 14.52 -8.84
CA PRO A 232 -15.95 15.91 -8.65
C PRO A 232 -17.39 16.09 -8.14
N THR A 233 -18.25 15.09 -8.34
CA THR A 233 -19.63 15.09 -7.83
C THR A 233 -19.70 14.61 -6.38
N CYS A 234 -18.86 13.64 -6.02
CA CYS A 234 -18.89 12.94 -4.72
C CYS A 234 -17.88 13.48 -3.70
N SER A 235 -16.98 14.40 -4.07
CA SER A 235 -15.91 14.88 -3.20
C SER A 235 -15.66 16.37 -3.38
N CYS A 236 -15.54 17.07 -2.25
CA CYS A 236 -15.15 18.48 -2.24
C CYS A 236 -13.66 18.63 -2.54
N GLY A 237 -13.28 19.71 -3.21
CA GLY A 237 -11.87 20.04 -3.49
C GLY A 237 -11.26 19.32 -4.70
N CYS A 238 -12.01 18.46 -5.40
CA CYS A 238 -11.61 17.94 -6.70
C CYS A 238 -11.41 19.09 -7.69
N ARG A 239 -10.30 19.06 -8.43
CA ARG A 239 -10.06 20.02 -9.52
C ARG A 239 -10.35 19.32 -10.84
N GLY A 240 -11.11 19.98 -11.70
CA GLY A 240 -11.25 19.51 -13.08
C GLY A 240 -9.90 19.55 -13.79
N ALA A 241 -9.65 18.57 -14.66
CA ALA A 241 -8.46 18.56 -15.52
C ALA A 241 -8.43 19.83 -16.37
N ASN A 242 -7.52 20.76 -16.06
CA ASN A 242 -7.33 21.93 -16.89
C ASN A 242 -6.50 21.51 -18.11
N HIS A 243 -7.08 21.57 -19.32
CA HIS A 243 -6.47 21.02 -20.54
C HIS A 243 -5.10 21.64 -20.91
N HIS A 244 -4.73 22.76 -20.28
CA HIS A 244 -3.45 23.46 -20.44
C HIS A 244 -2.46 23.28 -19.26
N ALA A 245 -2.81 22.50 -18.22
CA ALA A 245 -1.94 22.31 -17.06
C ALA A 245 -0.86 21.26 -17.35
N THR A 246 0.40 21.64 -17.11
CA THR A 246 1.64 20.85 -17.25
C THR A 246 1.89 19.89 -16.07
N THR A 247 0.92 19.67 -15.19
CA THR A 247 1.11 19.09 -13.85
C THR A 247 0.75 17.61 -13.74
N CYS A 248 0.43 16.93 -14.84
CA CYS A 248 0.12 15.50 -14.83
C CYS A 248 0.60 14.80 -16.11
N ILE A 249 0.81 13.49 -16.02
CA ILE A 249 1.23 12.65 -17.14
C ILE A 249 0.01 12.17 -17.93
N ARG A 250 0.04 12.41 -19.23
CA ARG A 250 -0.89 11.81 -20.21
C ARG A 250 -0.25 10.57 -20.81
N GLU A 251 -1.07 9.55 -21.07
CA GLU A 251 -0.61 8.33 -21.73
C GLU A 251 0.05 8.66 -23.09
N GLY A 252 1.25 8.13 -23.32
CA GLY A 252 2.04 8.35 -24.54
C GLY A 252 3.13 9.44 -24.46
N VAL A 253 3.27 10.16 -23.33
CA VAL A 253 4.33 11.17 -23.15
C VAL A 253 5.25 10.77 -21.99
N ILE A 254 6.50 10.42 -22.30
CA ILE A 254 7.54 10.14 -21.30
C ILE A 254 8.10 11.48 -20.80
N PRO A 255 7.99 11.81 -19.50
CA PRO A 255 8.56 13.04 -18.97
C PRO A 255 10.10 12.96 -18.96
N SER A 256 10.76 14.05 -19.36
CA SER A 256 12.22 14.16 -19.42
C SER A 256 12.89 14.42 -18.06
N ASN A 257 12.14 14.63 -16.97
CA ASN A 257 12.66 14.85 -15.62
C ASN A 257 11.82 14.07 -14.57
N ILE A 258 12.43 13.07 -13.94
CA ILE A 258 11.80 12.08 -13.04
C ILE A 258 11.85 12.53 -11.56
N ASN A 259 12.41 13.70 -11.24
CA ASN A 259 12.73 14.09 -9.86
C ASN A 259 11.62 14.79 -9.06
N ASP A 260 10.36 14.77 -9.51
CA ASP A 260 9.26 15.42 -8.79
C ASP A 260 8.37 14.38 -8.08
N ALA A 261 8.21 14.51 -6.76
CA ALA A 261 7.51 13.56 -5.89
C ALA A 261 5.97 13.54 -6.09
N ASP A 262 5.44 14.48 -6.88
CA ASP A 262 4.00 14.66 -7.13
C ASP A 262 3.62 14.36 -8.59
N LEU A 263 4.27 13.36 -9.18
CA LEU A 263 4.02 12.91 -10.54
C LEU A 263 2.69 12.13 -10.62
N ILE A 264 1.59 12.78 -11.01
CA ILE A 264 0.25 12.15 -11.04
C ILE A 264 -0.25 11.87 -12.48
N ARG A 265 -1.00 10.78 -12.67
CA ARG A 265 -1.71 10.48 -13.93
C ARG A 265 -2.83 11.48 -14.14
N CYS A 266 -2.94 12.03 -15.36
CA CYS A 266 -4.06 12.89 -15.71
C CYS A 266 -5.38 12.10 -15.63
N THR A 267 -6.29 12.56 -14.79
CA THR A 267 -7.65 12.05 -14.62
C THR A 267 -8.61 13.23 -14.66
N ASP A 268 -9.90 12.97 -14.90
CA ASP A 268 -10.95 13.99 -14.86
C ASP A 268 -11.04 14.70 -13.49
N HIS A 269 -10.61 14.00 -12.43
CA HIS A 269 -10.67 14.46 -11.04
C HIS A 269 -9.34 14.96 -10.47
N MET A 270 -8.21 14.67 -11.13
CA MET A 270 -6.86 15.10 -10.74
C MET A 270 -6.47 14.77 -9.30
N CYS A 271 -6.93 13.62 -8.78
CA CYS A 271 -6.65 13.18 -7.40
C CYS A 271 -5.59 12.08 -7.40
N PRO A 272 -4.57 12.14 -6.52
CA PRO A 272 -3.54 11.11 -6.41
C PRO A 272 -4.10 9.71 -6.09
N LEU A 273 -5.15 9.65 -5.26
CA LEU A 273 -5.83 8.42 -4.89
C LEU A 273 -7.32 8.49 -5.24
N ARG A 274 -7.88 7.38 -5.73
CA ARG A 274 -9.33 7.21 -5.90
C ARG A 274 -9.83 6.08 -5.04
N ILE A 275 -10.85 6.36 -4.23
CA ILE A 275 -11.63 5.37 -3.51
C ILE A 275 -12.92 5.16 -4.30
N HIS A 276 -13.11 3.97 -4.86
CA HIS A 276 -14.32 3.60 -5.59
C HIS A 276 -15.18 2.65 -4.76
N TRP A 277 -16.42 3.06 -4.50
CA TRP A 277 -17.40 2.27 -3.78
C TRP A 277 -18.46 1.76 -4.75
N HIS A 278 -18.49 0.45 -4.98
CA HIS A 278 -19.47 -0.17 -5.85
C HIS A 278 -20.38 -1.10 -5.04
N ILE A 279 -21.67 -0.78 -4.94
CA ILE A 279 -22.66 -1.66 -4.31
C ILE A 279 -23.01 -2.76 -5.30
N LYS A 280 -22.50 -3.97 -5.06
CA LYS A 280 -22.69 -5.16 -5.92
C LYS A 280 -24.11 -5.70 -5.79
N ASN A 281 -24.55 -5.94 -4.56
CA ASN A 281 -25.86 -6.54 -4.28
C ASN A 281 -26.40 -5.99 -2.96
N ASN A 282 -27.73 -5.94 -2.86
CA ASN A 282 -28.44 -5.60 -1.63
C ASN A 282 -29.39 -6.75 -1.26
N TYR A 283 -28.93 -7.68 -0.41
CA TYR A 283 -29.76 -8.76 0.11
C TYR A 283 -30.62 -8.25 1.27
N VAL A 284 -31.67 -9.00 1.61
CA VAL A 284 -32.55 -8.67 2.75
C VAL A 284 -31.77 -8.59 4.07
N THR A 285 -30.72 -9.40 4.23
CA THR A 285 -29.95 -9.50 5.48
C THR A 285 -28.66 -8.71 5.48
N HIS A 286 -28.09 -8.41 4.30
CA HIS A 286 -26.80 -7.74 4.19
C HIS A 286 -26.61 -7.13 2.80
N TRP A 287 -25.67 -6.20 2.71
CA TRP A 287 -25.27 -5.55 1.47
C TRP A 287 -23.83 -5.97 1.15
N ARG A 288 -23.54 -6.20 -0.14
CA ARG A 288 -22.20 -6.56 -0.61
C ARG A 288 -21.63 -5.40 -1.40
N VAL A 289 -20.45 -4.95 -1.01
CA VAL A 289 -19.75 -3.83 -1.64
C VAL A 289 -18.39 -4.29 -2.16
N LYS A 290 -18.00 -3.77 -3.33
CA LYS A 290 -16.62 -3.75 -3.79
C LYS A 290 -16.02 -2.38 -3.46
N LEU A 291 -15.07 -2.35 -2.53
CA LEU A 291 -14.23 -1.19 -2.28
C LEU A 291 -12.93 -1.36 -3.09
N THR A 292 -12.62 -0.38 -3.95
CA THR A 292 -11.37 -0.34 -4.71
C THR A 292 -10.61 0.92 -4.37
N VAL A 293 -9.34 0.79 -3.98
CA VAL A 293 -8.42 1.93 -3.81
C VAL A 293 -7.42 1.92 -4.95
N SER A 294 -7.41 2.96 -5.76
CA SER A 294 -6.54 3.09 -6.93
C SER A 294 -5.51 4.18 -6.71
N ASN A 295 -4.23 3.85 -6.92
CA ASN A 295 -3.12 4.80 -6.88
C ASN A 295 -2.80 5.33 -8.29
N TYR A 296 -2.94 6.65 -8.43
CA TYR A 296 -2.61 7.41 -9.65
C TYR A 296 -1.36 8.28 -9.50
N ASN A 297 -0.67 8.22 -8.35
CA ASN A 297 0.61 8.87 -8.14
C ASN A 297 1.75 7.91 -8.54
N TYR A 298 2.51 8.29 -9.56
CA TYR A 298 3.68 7.54 -10.03
C TYR A 298 4.92 7.78 -9.16
N GLY A 299 5.00 8.91 -8.46
CA GLY A 299 6.12 9.27 -7.59
C GLY A 299 5.99 8.71 -6.16
N ARG A 300 4.84 8.14 -5.79
CA ARG A 300 4.58 7.66 -4.43
C ARG A 300 3.82 6.34 -4.38
N ASN A 301 4.37 5.40 -3.63
CA ASN A 301 3.68 4.18 -3.23
C ASN A 301 3.07 4.36 -1.82
N TYR A 302 1.84 3.91 -1.65
CA TYR A 302 1.15 3.95 -0.36
C TYR A 302 1.09 2.54 0.22
N SER A 303 1.92 2.27 1.22
CA SER A 303 2.02 0.94 1.83
C SER A 303 1.15 0.78 3.08
N ASN A 304 1.03 1.84 3.88
CA ASN A 304 0.24 1.86 5.12
C ASN A 304 -1.08 2.63 4.95
N TRP A 305 -1.82 2.34 3.88
CA TRP A 305 -3.07 3.03 3.61
C TRP A 305 -4.18 2.59 4.60
N ASN A 306 -4.99 3.56 4.99
CA ASN A 306 -6.21 3.35 5.77
C ASN A 306 -7.39 4.02 5.05
N VAL A 307 -8.56 3.36 5.05
CA VAL A 307 -9.83 3.96 4.64
C VAL A 307 -10.77 3.93 5.84
N VAL A 308 -11.17 5.13 6.29
CA VAL A 308 -12.16 5.30 7.36
C VAL A 308 -13.50 5.62 6.71
N VAL A 309 -14.52 4.86 7.08
CA VAL A 309 -15.88 5.04 6.56
C VAL A 309 -16.85 5.19 7.72
N GLN A 310 -17.50 6.35 7.78
CA GLN A 310 -18.61 6.59 8.68
C GLN A 310 -19.90 6.27 7.92
N HIS A 311 -20.67 5.29 8.42
CA HIS A 311 -21.95 4.92 7.82
C HIS A 311 -22.80 4.12 8.83
N PRO A 312 -24.11 4.36 8.95
CA PRO A 312 -24.99 3.67 9.91
C PRO A 312 -25.06 2.15 9.71
N GLY A 313 -24.74 1.68 8.50
CA GLY A 313 -24.67 0.24 8.19
C GLY A 313 -23.50 -0.51 8.83
N PHE A 314 -22.60 0.16 9.55
CA PHE A 314 -21.48 -0.46 10.26
C PHE A 314 -21.74 -0.72 11.74
N GLY A 315 -22.99 -0.65 12.22
CA GLY A 315 -23.33 -1.04 13.60
C GLY A 315 -23.12 -2.51 13.94
N GLN A 316 -22.79 -3.35 12.95
CA GLN A 316 -22.33 -4.71 13.14
C GLN A 316 -20.98 -4.93 12.46
N PRO A 317 -20.14 -5.86 12.96
CA PRO A 317 -18.85 -6.16 12.36
C PRO A 317 -18.97 -6.54 10.88
N SER A 318 -18.28 -5.80 10.01
CA SER A 318 -18.23 -6.13 8.58
C SER A 318 -17.26 -7.30 8.32
N THR A 319 -17.63 -8.17 7.39
CA THR A 319 -16.69 -9.19 6.87
C THR A 319 -15.94 -8.63 5.66
N ALA A 320 -14.61 -8.57 5.75
CA ALA A 320 -13.73 -8.13 4.66
C ALA A 320 -12.88 -9.29 4.13
N TYR A 321 -12.84 -9.44 2.80
CA TYR A 321 -12.10 -10.54 2.15
C TYR A 321 -10.66 -10.13 1.78
N SER A 322 -10.52 -9.03 1.04
CA SER A 322 -9.24 -8.60 0.45
C SER A 322 -8.44 -7.62 1.30
N PHE A 323 -8.99 -7.14 2.41
CA PHE A 323 -8.37 -6.20 3.33
C PHE A 323 -8.75 -6.56 4.77
N ASN A 324 -8.05 -5.97 5.73
CA ASN A 324 -8.39 -6.09 7.13
C ASN A 324 -9.45 -5.04 7.51
N THR A 325 -10.19 -5.30 8.58
CA THR A 325 -11.23 -4.40 9.05
C THR A 325 -11.38 -4.45 10.56
N THR A 326 -11.73 -3.30 11.15
CA THR A 326 -12.18 -3.19 12.54
C THR A 326 -13.19 -2.06 12.66
N MET A 327 -14.04 -2.13 13.68
CA MET A 327 -14.90 -1.00 14.06
C MET A 327 -14.15 -0.08 15.01
N LEU A 328 -14.31 1.23 14.81
CA LEU A 328 -13.80 2.24 15.72
C LEU A 328 -14.90 2.73 16.65
N PRO A 329 -14.59 3.04 17.92
CA PRO A 329 -15.54 3.66 18.81
C PRO A 329 -15.97 5.04 18.30
N SER A 330 -17.28 5.27 18.16
CA SER A 330 -17.86 6.53 17.74
C SER A 330 -17.94 7.50 18.93
N TYR A 331 -16.99 8.45 19.00
CA TYR A 331 -16.97 9.45 20.06
C TYR A 331 -17.83 10.66 19.69
N GLY A 332 -19.09 10.65 20.14
CA GLY A 332 -20.00 11.79 19.94
C GLY A 332 -20.55 11.93 18.52
N VAL A 333 -20.34 10.91 17.67
CA VAL A 333 -20.94 10.79 16.33
C VAL A 333 -22.03 9.72 16.41
N PRO A 334 -23.25 9.97 15.89
CA PRO A 334 -24.35 9.00 15.99
C PRO A 334 -24.17 7.75 15.11
N GLU A 335 -23.28 7.80 14.12
CA GLU A 335 -23.06 6.73 13.17
C GLU A 335 -21.79 5.94 13.49
N ASP A 336 -21.82 4.64 13.16
CA ASP A 336 -20.69 3.74 13.34
C ASP A 336 -19.58 4.00 12.32
N VAL A 337 -18.35 3.73 12.74
CA VAL A 337 -17.14 3.99 11.96
C VAL A 337 -16.40 2.68 11.73
N ALA A 338 -16.20 2.34 10.46
CA ALA A 338 -15.36 1.21 10.06
C ALA A 338 -14.00 1.70 9.56
N LEU A 339 -12.95 0.99 9.96
CA LEU A 339 -11.58 1.17 9.48
C LEU A 339 -11.21 -0.03 8.61
N PHE A 340 -10.65 0.24 7.43
CA PHE A 340 -10.13 -0.75 6.50
C PHE A 340 -8.65 -0.46 6.18
N TRP A 341 -7.81 -1.50 6.11
CA TRP A 341 -6.39 -1.37 5.77
C TRP A 341 -5.84 -2.61 5.04
N GLY A 342 -4.65 -2.47 4.45
CA GLY A 342 -4.01 -3.53 3.67
C GLY A 342 -3.61 -4.78 4.49
N LYS A 343 -3.61 -5.92 3.82
CA LYS A 343 -2.96 -7.17 4.23
C LYS A 343 -1.55 -7.22 3.64
N ALA A 344 -0.57 -7.59 4.47
CA ALA A 344 0.87 -7.57 4.20
C ALA A 344 1.33 -8.19 2.85
N PHE A 345 0.54 -9.12 2.28
CA PHE A 345 0.87 -9.81 1.03
C PHE A 345 -0.01 -9.48 -0.17
N ASN A 346 -1.21 -8.92 0.05
CA ASN A 346 -2.21 -8.78 -1.03
C ASN A 346 -2.32 -7.35 -1.54
N ASN A 347 -2.15 -6.37 -0.64
CA ASN A 347 -2.38 -4.95 -0.89
C ASN A 347 -1.60 -4.09 0.13
N ALA A 348 -0.46 -4.60 0.58
CA ALA A 348 0.49 -3.88 1.43
C ALA A 348 1.23 -2.78 0.69
N GLU A 349 1.18 -2.78 -0.65
CA GLU A 349 1.61 -1.67 -1.46
C GLU A 349 0.52 -1.40 -2.49
N LEU A 350 -0.03 -0.19 -2.47
CA LEU A 350 -0.84 0.29 -3.58
C LEU A 350 0.11 0.69 -4.72
N LEU A 351 0.63 -0.33 -5.41
CA LEU A 351 1.33 -0.18 -6.67
C LEU A 351 0.38 0.44 -7.72
N GLN A 352 0.95 0.99 -8.79
CA GLN A 352 0.21 1.71 -9.83
C GLN A 352 -1.08 0.98 -10.21
N GLY A 353 -2.21 1.70 -10.23
CA GLY A 353 -3.56 1.13 -10.33
C GLY A 353 -3.94 0.56 -11.71
N VAL A 354 -3.12 -0.35 -12.24
CA VAL A 354 -3.39 -1.14 -13.45
C VAL A 354 -3.56 -2.60 -13.07
N ASP A 355 -4.33 -3.34 -13.87
CA ASP A 355 -4.52 -4.77 -13.66
C ASP A 355 -3.20 -5.53 -13.90
N SER A 356 -2.90 -6.52 -13.06
CA SER A 356 -1.73 -7.39 -13.21
C SER A 356 -1.97 -8.43 -14.31
N VAL A 357 -1.97 -7.97 -15.57
CA VAL A 357 -2.10 -8.81 -16.78
C VAL A 357 -0.86 -9.69 -16.99
N GLY A 358 -0.94 -10.60 -17.97
CA GLY A 358 0.19 -11.42 -18.40
C GLY A 358 0.26 -12.81 -17.77
N THR A 359 1.17 -13.62 -18.32
CA THR A 359 1.22 -15.06 -18.13
C THR A 359 1.60 -15.46 -16.71
N VAL A 360 2.49 -14.70 -16.06
CA VAL A 360 2.98 -14.97 -14.70
C VAL A 360 1.83 -14.83 -13.69
N SER A 361 1.18 -13.67 -13.65
CA SER A 361 0.07 -13.38 -12.73
C SER A 361 -1.08 -14.38 -12.92
N ALA A 362 -1.44 -14.66 -14.18
CA ALA A 362 -2.48 -15.62 -14.51
C ALA A 362 -2.16 -17.05 -14.06
N SER A 363 -0.90 -17.48 -14.23
CA SER A 363 -0.45 -18.81 -13.79
C SER A 363 -0.50 -18.97 -12.27
N LEU A 364 -0.05 -17.96 -11.51
CA LEU A 364 -0.05 -17.97 -10.05
C LEU A 364 -1.48 -18.00 -9.49
N LEU A 365 -2.36 -17.17 -10.04
CA LEU A 365 -3.77 -17.13 -9.64
C LEU A 365 -4.46 -18.47 -9.94
N THR A 366 -4.21 -19.04 -11.11
CA THR A 366 -4.79 -20.35 -11.50
C THR A 366 -4.33 -21.44 -10.54
N TYR A 367 -3.02 -21.51 -10.26
CA TYR A 367 -2.46 -22.49 -9.34
C TYR A 367 -3.07 -22.37 -7.94
N ALA A 368 -3.07 -21.16 -7.38
CA ALA A 368 -3.62 -20.90 -6.05
C ALA A 368 -5.14 -21.20 -5.99
N SER A 369 -5.88 -20.86 -7.04
CA SER A 369 -7.33 -21.09 -7.09
C SER A 369 -7.66 -22.58 -7.16
N ILE A 370 -6.93 -23.37 -7.95
CA ILE A 370 -7.12 -24.83 -8.00
C ILE A 370 -6.85 -25.45 -6.62
N GLN A 371 -5.76 -25.06 -5.97
CA GLN A 371 -5.38 -25.59 -4.66
C GLN A 371 -6.37 -25.21 -3.55
N ALA A 372 -6.95 -24.01 -3.62
CA ALA A 372 -7.83 -23.49 -2.56
C ALA A 372 -9.30 -23.84 -2.75
N LEU A 373 -9.77 -23.93 -4.01
CA LEU A 373 -11.19 -24.06 -4.34
C LEU A 373 -11.55 -25.43 -4.93
N GLU A 374 -10.56 -26.22 -5.34
CA GLU A 374 -10.72 -27.54 -5.96
C GLU A 374 -11.82 -27.56 -7.06
N PRO A 375 -11.75 -26.67 -8.07
CA PRO A 375 -12.79 -26.56 -9.07
C PRO A 375 -12.81 -27.77 -10.03
N ASP A 376 -14.01 -28.17 -10.44
CA ASP A 376 -14.20 -29.22 -11.45
C ASP A 376 -13.80 -28.76 -12.86
N LEU A 377 -13.99 -27.47 -13.18
CA LEU A 377 -13.73 -26.88 -14.50
C LEU A 377 -13.24 -25.44 -14.35
N ILE A 378 -12.25 -25.07 -15.16
CA ILE A 378 -11.77 -23.69 -15.29
C ILE A 378 -12.34 -23.07 -16.55
N ILE A 379 -12.81 -21.82 -16.43
CA ILE A 379 -13.23 -21.00 -17.57
C ILE A 379 -12.33 -19.76 -17.60
N ASN A 380 -11.44 -19.66 -18.58
CA ASN A 380 -10.68 -18.45 -18.82
C ASN A 380 -11.44 -17.54 -19.80
N ALA A 381 -12.15 -16.56 -19.26
CA ALA A 381 -12.88 -15.55 -20.03
C ALA A 381 -12.10 -14.23 -20.08
N GLY A 382 -11.96 -13.64 -21.26
CA GLY A 382 -11.31 -12.34 -21.43
C GLY A 382 -11.46 -11.77 -22.83
N THR A 383 -11.05 -10.51 -22.99
CA THR A 383 -10.92 -9.89 -24.31
C THR A 383 -9.63 -10.35 -24.99
N ALA A 384 -9.60 -10.29 -26.33
CA ALA A 384 -8.47 -10.72 -27.14
C ALA A 384 -8.41 -9.94 -28.46
N GLY A 385 -7.25 -9.94 -29.10
CA GLY A 385 -7.13 -9.54 -30.51
C GLY A 385 -7.59 -10.67 -31.42
N GLY A 386 -8.18 -10.33 -32.57
CA GLY A 386 -8.62 -11.28 -33.60
C GLY A 386 -7.95 -11.04 -34.94
N PHE A 387 -7.79 -12.10 -35.74
CA PHE A 387 -7.30 -11.99 -37.13
C PHE A 387 -8.46 -12.02 -38.12
N LYS A 388 -8.66 -10.92 -38.85
CA LYS A 388 -9.69 -10.82 -39.90
C LYS A 388 -9.45 -11.81 -41.02
N ALA A 389 -8.18 -12.09 -41.37
CA ALA A 389 -7.82 -13.13 -42.33
C ALA A 389 -8.32 -14.53 -41.91
N LYS A 390 -8.59 -14.74 -40.62
CA LYS A 390 -9.13 -15.98 -40.05
C LYS A 390 -10.63 -15.90 -39.76
N GLY A 391 -11.32 -14.86 -40.22
CA GLY A 391 -12.77 -14.67 -40.07
C GLY A 391 -13.20 -14.09 -38.72
N ALA A 392 -12.27 -13.55 -37.93
CA ALA A 392 -12.59 -12.83 -36.70
C ALA A 392 -13.11 -11.42 -37.01
N SER A 393 -14.10 -10.98 -36.24
CA SER A 393 -14.69 -9.64 -36.29
C SER A 393 -14.86 -9.11 -34.87
N ILE A 394 -14.85 -7.78 -34.71
CA ILE A 394 -15.08 -7.13 -33.42
C ILE A 394 -16.38 -7.65 -32.79
N SER A 395 -16.35 -7.89 -31.47
CA SER A 395 -17.43 -8.49 -30.66
C SER A 395 -17.72 -9.98 -30.90
N ASP A 396 -17.01 -10.65 -31.79
CA ASP A 396 -17.07 -12.12 -31.85
C ASP A 396 -16.57 -12.71 -30.53
N VAL A 397 -17.27 -13.74 -30.03
CA VAL A 397 -16.82 -14.53 -28.88
C VAL A 397 -16.41 -15.92 -29.37
N PHE A 398 -15.14 -16.22 -29.23
CA PHE A 398 -14.55 -17.50 -29.60
C PHE A 398 -14.44 -18.44 -28.40
N LEU A 399 -14.72 -19.71 -28.63
CA LEU A 399 -14.30 -20.82 -27.78
C LEU A 399 -12.97 -21.34 -28.33
N ALA A 400 -11.89 -21.28 -27.53
CA ALA A 400 -10.61 -21.77 -28.01
C ALA A 400 -10.59 -23.30 -28.09
N SER A 401 -10.10 -23.83 -29.21
CA SER A 401 -9.89 -25.27 -29.44
C SER A 401 -8.52 -25.72 -28.92
N ASP A 402 -7.48 -24.99 -29.33
CA ASP A 402 -6.10 -25.17 -28.91
C ASP A 402 -5.54 -23.84 -28.42
N VAL A 403 -4.54 -23.93 -27.54
CA VAL A 403 -3.79 -22.77 -27.04
C VAL A 403 -2.29 -23.04 -27.15
N ALA A 404 -1.52 -22.02 -27.53
CA ALA A 404 -0.06 -22.09 -27.66
C ALA A 404 0.59 -20.74 -27.36
N PHE A 405 1.90 -20.73 -27.06
CA PHE A 405 2.70 -19.51 -26.94
C PHE A 405 3.31 -19.09 -28.28
N HIS A 406 3.50 -17.78 -28.47
CA HIS A 406 4.25 -17.24 -29.61
C HIS A 406 5.58 -16.54 -29.25
N ASP A 407 5.79 -16.22 -27.97
CA ASP A 407 6.93 -15.43 -27.49
C ASP A 407 8.05 -16.25 -26.80
N ARG A 408 7.84 -17.56 -26.61
CA ARG A 408 8.79 -18.48 -25.96
C ARG A 408 9.66 -19.24 -26.96
N ARG A 409 10.49 -18.50 -27.70
CA ARG A 409 11.30 -19.06 -28.80
C ARG A 409 12.62 -19.65 -28.28
N ASN A 410 12.70 -20.98 -28.19
CA ASN A 410 13.92 -21.69 -27.80
C ASN A 410 14.42 -22.59 -28.94
N PRO A 411 15.44 -22.19 -29.73
CA PRO A 411 15.90 -22.93 -30.91
C PRO A 411 16.82 -24.11 -30.54
N ILE A 412 16.39 -24.91 -29.56
CA ILE A 412 17.05 -26.15 -29.12
C ILE A 412 16.04 -27.28 -29.34
N PRO A 413 16.43 -28.41 -29.96
CA PRO A 413 15.51 -29.52 -30.18
C PRO A 413 14.76 -29.92 -28.91
N VAL A 414 13.45 -30.17 -29.03
CA VAL A 414 12.50 -30.47 -27.94
C VAL A 414 12.12 -29.24 -27.10
N PHE A 415 13.08 -28.36 -26.82
CA PHE A 415 12.78 -27.10 -26.12
C PHE A 415 12.00 -26.11 -26.99
N ASP A 416 12.14 -26.20 -28.31
CA ASP A 416 11.33 -25.49 -29.29
C ASP A 416 9.84 -25.84 -29.15
N LEU A 417 9.53 -27.13 -29.11
CA LEU A 417 8.17 -27.64 -28.90
C LEU A 417 7.65 -27.30 -27.50
N TYR A 418 8.50 -27.41 -26.47
CA TYR A 418 8.15 -26.97 -25.11
C TYR A 418 7.83 -25.47 -25.07
N GLY A 419 8.60 -24.66 -25.78
CA GLY A 419 8.40 -23.22 -25.90
C GLY A 419 7.03 -22.88 -26.49
N VAL A 420 6.67 -23.49 -27.62
CA VAL A 420 5.33 -23.36 -28.22
C VAL A 420 4.25 -23.84 -27.24
N GLY A 421 4.50 -24.96 -26.54
CA GLY A 421 3.67 -25.38 -25.41
C GLY A 421 2.21 -25.69 -25.77
N LEU A 422 1.96 -26.16 -26.99
CA LEU A 422 0.63 -26.46 -27.53
C LEU A 422 -0.18 -27.36 -26.58
N ARG A 423 -1.39 -26.94 -26.24
CA ARG A 423 -2.34 -27.69 -25.42
C ARG A 423 -3.75 -27.62 -26.00
N HIS A 424 -4.47 -28.73 -25.91
CA HIS A 424 -5.88 -28.80 -26.25
C HIS A 424 -6.73 -28.23 -25.11
N ALA A 425 -7.70 -27.39 -25.44
CA ALA A 425 -8.75 -27.04 -24.49
C ALA A 425 -9.67 -28.24 -24.24
N PHE A 426 -10.42 -28.22 -23.15
CA PHE A 426 -11.40 -29.26 -22.86
C PHE A 426 -12.51 -29.27 -23.93
N SER A 427 -12.76 -30.45 -24.50
CA SER A 427 -13.71 -30.61 -25.62
C SER A 427 -15.14 -30.41 -25.14
N THR A 428 -15.84 -29.45 -25.74
CA THR A 428 -17.23 -29.07 -25.40
C THR A 428 -18.10 -28.87 -26.66
N PRO A 429 -18.28 -29.94 -27.46
CA PRO A 429 -18.97 -29.84 -28.75
C PRO A 429 -20.45 -29.48 -28.62
N ASN A 430 -21.12 -29.90 -27.55
CA ASN A 430 -22.55 -29.59 -27.37
C ASN A 430 -22.74 -28.12 -26.99
N LEU A 431 -21.86 -27.58 -26.14
CA LEU A 431 -21.83 -26.17 -25.77
C LEU A 431 -21.58 -25.29 -27.00
N ALA A 432 -20.54 -25.61 -27.79
CA ALA A 432 -20.21 -24.86 -28.99
C ALA A 432 -21.39 -24.81 -29.98
N LYS A 433 -22.08 -25.95 -30.15
CA LYS A 433 -23.23 -26.08 -31.03
C LYS A 433 -24.47 -25.36 -30.51
N GLU A 434 -24.84 -25.57 -29.25
CA GLU A 434 -26.05 -24.98 -28.65
C GLU A 434 -25.96 -23.46 -28.54
N LEU A 435 -24.77 -22.96 -28.19
CA LEU A 435 -24.53 -21.52 -28.04
C LEU A 435 -24.11 -20.85 -29.35
N ASN A 436 -23.88 -21.64 -30.41
CA ASN A 436 -23.39 -21.19 -31.72
C ASN A 436 -22.13 -20.31 -31.60
N LEU A 437 -21.18 -20.77 -30.78
CA LEU A 437 -19.91 -20.07 -30.56
C LEU A 437 -18.94 -20.38 -31.70
N LYS A 438 -18.19 -19.37 -32.15
CA LYS A 438 -17.09 -19.58 -33.10
C LYS A 438 -15.98 -20.35 -32.39
N VAL A 439 -15.31 -21.25 -33.11
CA VAL A 439 -14.19 -22.03 -32.57
C VAL A 439 -12.92 -21.63 -33.32
N GLY A 440 -11.84 -21.40 -32.58
CA GLY A 440 -10.55 -20.99 -33.15
C GLY A 440 -9.37 -21.36 -32.26
N LYS A 441 -8.15 -21.23 -32.77
CA LYS A 441 -6.93 -21.42 -31.97
C LYS A 441 -6.48 -20.12 -31.33
N LEU A 442 -5.95 -20.20 -30.12
CA LEU A 442 -5.45 -19.08 -29.35
C LEU A 442 -3.92 -19.07 -29.30
N SER A 443 -3.32 -17.90 -29.52
CA SER A 443 -1.88 -17.67 -29.34
C SER A 443 -1.64 -16.65 -28.24
N THR A 444 -0.78 -17.00 -27.27
CA THR A 444 -0.53 -16.21 -26.06
C THR A 444 0.90 -15.66 -26.03
N GLY A 445 1.07 -14.43 -25.57
CA GLY A 445 2.38 -13.82 -25.28
C GLY A 445 2.23 -12.59 -24.38
N ASP A 446 3.28 -12.20 -23.67
CA ASP A 446 3.21 -11.16 -22.63
C ASP A 446 3.20 -9.71 -23.17
N SER A 447 3.23 -9.52 -24.50
CA SER A 447 3.19 -8.22 -25.15
C SER A 447 1.84 -7.96 -25.82
N LEU A 448 1.29 -6.75 -25.63
CA LEU A 448 0.05 -6.32 -26.28
C LEU A 448 0.24 -6.13 -27.79
N ASP A 449 1.36 -5.52 -28.20
CA ASP A 449 1.74 -5.36 -29.60
C ASP A 449 2.14 -6.70 -30.24
N MET A 450 2.50 -6.65 -31.52
CA MET A 450 2.92 -7.82 -32.29
C MET A 450 4.15 -7.47 -33.11
N THR A 451 5.30 -8.03 -32.72
CA THR A 451 6.52 -7.89 -33.52
C THR A 451 6.47 -8.83 -34.73
N PRO A 452 7.28 -8.62 -35.78
CA PRO A 452 7.38 -9.55 -36.91
C PRO A 452 7.75 -10.98 -36.49
N GLN A 453 8.51 -11.12 -35.40
CA GLN A 453 8.87 -12.42 -34.83
C GLN A 453 7.67 -13.10 -34.19
N ASP A 454 6.80 -12.35 -33.51
CA ASP A 454 5.57 -12.89 -32.93
C ASP A 454 4.60 -13.28 -34.04
N GLU A 455 4.41 -12.42 -35.04
CA GLU A 455 3.56 -12.67 -36.20
C GLU A 455 3.91 -13.98 -36.90
N ALA A 456 5.20 -14.22 -37.16
CA ALA A 456 5.66 -15.45 -37.80
C ALA A 456 5.26 -16.71 -37.03
N VAL A 457 5.34 -16.68 -35.68
CA VAL A 457 4.97 -17.84 -34.84
C VAL A 457 3.45 -17.95 -34.71
N ILE A 458 2.72 -16.84 -34.62
CA ILE A 458 1.25 -16.81 -34.60
C ILE A 458 0.68 -17.45 -35.89
N ILE A 459 1.23 -17.09 -37.05
CA ILE A 459 0.87 -17.70 -38.34
C ILE A 459 1.21 -19.19 -38.34
N ALA A 460 2.40 -19.57 -37.87
CA ALA A 460 2.80 -20.98 -37.78
C ALA A 460 1.88 -21.81 -36.85
N ASN A 461 1.37 -21.20 -35.78
CA ASN A 461 0.40 -21.81 -34.87
C ASN A 461 -1.03 -21.88 -35.44
N ASP A 462 -1.29 -21.26 -36.60
CA ASP A 462 -2.61 -21.12 -37.23
C ASP A 462 -3.65 -20.45 -36.31
N ALA A 463 -3.21 -19.47 -35.52
CA ALA A 463 -4.05 -18.83 -34.51
C ALA A 463 -5.11 -17.91 -35.13
N THR A 464 -6.30 -17.88 -34.52
CA THR A 464 -7.42 -17.00 -34.89
C THR A 464 -7.55 -15.83 -33.91
N VAL A 465 -7.17 -16.05 -32.65
CA VAL A 465 -7.21 -15.05 -31.58
C VAL A 465 -5.85 -14.96 -30.86
N LYS A 466 -5.50 -13.76 -30.37
CA LYS A 466 -4.26 -13.44 -29.64
C LYS A 466 -4.58 -12.88 -28.25
N ASP A 467 -3.94 -13.39 -27.20
CA ASP A 467 -4.09 -12.86 -25.83
C ASP A 467 -2.77 -12.87 -25.04
N MET A 468 -2.85 -12.61 -23.73
CA MET A 468 -1.70 -12.50 -22.83
C MET A 468 -1.70 -13.51 -21.66
N GLU A 469 -2.66 -14.43 -21.58
CA GLU A 469 -2.80 -15.33 -20.41
C GLU A 469 -3.10 -16.80 -20.75
N GLY A 470 -3.85 -17.07 -21.82
CA GLY A 470 -4.56 -18.33 -22.04
C GLY A 470 -3.68 -19.57 -21.99
N ALA A 471 -2.56 -19.60 -22.71
CA ALA A 471 -1.65 -20.74 -22.72
C ALA A 471 -0.99 -21.00 -21.35
N ALA A 472 -0.80 -19.97 -20.53
CA ALA A 472 -0.26 -20.12 -19.17
C ALA A 472 -1.28 -20.75 -18.22
N ILE A 473 -2.54 -20.35 -18.35
CA ILE A 473 -3.65 -20.95 -17.59
C ILE A 473 -3.82 -22.42 -17.99
N ALA A 474 -3.79 -22.74 -19.29
CA ALA A 474 -3.84 -24.11 -19.77
C ALA A 474 -2.65 -24.96 -19.27
N TYR A 475 -1.45 -24.38 -19.21
CA TYR A 475 -0.28 -25.06 -18.64
C TYR A 475 -0.51 -25.49 -17.20
N VAL A 476 -1.02 -24.59 -16.35
CA VAL A 476 -1.28 -24.89 -14.93
C VAL A 476 -2.45 -25.85 -14.75
N ALA A 477 -3.52 -25.67 -15.52
CA ALA A 477 -4.69 -26.55 -15.51
C ALA A 477 -4.30 -27.99 -15.90
N ASP A 478 -3.48 -28.16 -16.95
CA ASP A 478 -2.95 -29.46 -17.36
C ASP A 478 -1.99 -30.06 -16.31
N LEU A 479 -1.14 -29.24 -15.66
CA LEU A 479 -0.26 -29.70 -14.59
C LEU A 479 -1.05 -30.28 -13.40
N LEU A 480 -2.16 -29.64 -13.04
CA LEU A 480 -3.03 -30.03 -11.92
C LEU A 480 -4.22 -30.91 -12.36
N LYS A 481 -4.28 -31.30 -13.63
CA LYS A 481 -5.30 -32.18 -14.22
C LYS A 481 -6.75 -31.68 -14.03
N VAL A 482 -6.94 -30.37 -14.12
CA VAL A 482 -8.28 -29.73 -14.12
C VAL A 482 -8.67 -29.36 -15.56
N PRO A 483 -9.83 -29.79 -16.06
CA PRO A 483 -10.38 -29.34 -17.34
C PRO A 483 -10.42 -27.81 -17.46
N ALA A 484 -10.10 -27.27 -18.64
CA ALA A 484 -10.16 -25.83 -18.90
C ALA A 484 -10.74 -25.49 -20.27
N ILE A 485 -11.65 -24.51 -20.31
CA ILE A 485 -12.19 -23.91 -21.53
C ILE A 485 -11.89 -22.41 -21.57
N PHE A 486 -11.85 -21.82 -22.76
CA PHE A 486 -11.39 -20.46 -22.98
C PHE A 486 -12.39 -19.68 -23.83
N LEU A 487 -12.92 -18.58 -23.29
CA LEU A 487 -13.85 -17.67 -23.97
C LEU A 487 -13.13 -16.36 -24.27
N LYS A 488 -12.97 -16.05 -25.56
CA LYS A 488 -12.17 -14.92 -26.03
C LYS A 488 -13.01 -13.99 -26.89
N ALA A 489 -13.29 -12.80 -26.38
CA ALA A 489 -14.08 -11.79 -27.07
C ALA A 489 -13.18 -10.79 -27.82
N VAL A 490 -13.39 -10.63 -29.12
CA VAL A 490 -12.51 -9.85 -29.99
C VAL A 490 -12.72 -8.34 -29.82
N THR A 491 -11.73 -7.64 -29.29
CA THR A 491 -11.75 -6.18 -29.06
C THR A 491 -11.11 -5.36 -30.17
N ASP A 492 -10.16 -5.96 -30.88
CA ASP A 492 -9.31 -5.32 -31.87
C ASP A 492 -8.93 -6.32 -32.96
N ILE A 493 -8.73 -5.82 -34.18
CA ILE A 493 -8.30 -6.62 -35.34
C ILE A 493 -6.80 -6.42 -35.53
N VAL A 494 -6.03 -7.46 -35.23
CA VAL A 494 -4.56 -7.40 -35.18
C VAL A 494 -3.94 -7.14 -36.56
N ASP A 495 -4.55 -7.71 -37.60
CA ASP A 495 -4.21 -7.50 -39.02
C ASP A 495 -5.04 -6.38 -39.67
N GLY A 496 -5.56 -5.45 -38.86
CA GLY A 496 -6.38 -4.31 -39.26
C GLY A 496 -5.59 -3.01 -39.41
N ASP A 497 -6.28 -1.95 -39.85
CA ASP A 497 -5.67 -0.65 -40.15
C ASP A 497 -5.53 0.27 -38.92
N LYS A 498 -6.12 -0.11 -37.76
CA LYS A 498 -6.15 0.72 -36.56
C LYS A 498 -5.07 0.31 -35.55
N PRO A 499 -4.49 1.26 -34.78
CA PRO A 499 -3.63 0.92 -33.66
C PRO A 499 -4.36 0.06 -32.61
N THR A 500 -3.74 -1.06 -32.23
CA THR A 500 -4.30 -2.05 -31.29
C THR A 500 -4.81 -1.42 -29.99
N ALA A 501 -4.01 -0.57 -29.35
CA ALA A 501 -4.38 0.05 -28.07
C ALA A 501 -5.60 0.97 -28.19
N GLU A 502 -5.74 1.70 -29.30
CA GLU A 502 -6.86 2.61 -29.52
C GLU A 502 -8.15 1.83 -29.80
N GLU A 503 -8.09 0.81 -30.67
CA GLU A 503 -9.25 -0.02 -30.99
C GLU A 503 -9.73 -0.84 -29.78
N PHE A 504 -8.78 -1.37 -29.01
CA PHE A 504 -9.05 -2.04 -27.73
C PHE A 504 -9.86 -1.13 -26.79
N LEU A 505 -9.36 0.07 -26.49
CA LEU A 505 -10.03 1.00 -25.57
C LEU A 505 -11.38 1.48 -26.11
N GLN A 506 -11.48 1.70 -27.42
CA GLN A 506 -12.72 2.13 -28.07
C GLN A 506 -13.84 1.10 -27.91
N ASN A 507 -13.50 -0.19 -28.05
CA ASN A 507 -14.49 -1.27 -28.10
C ASN A 507 -14.69 -1.98 -26.76
N LEU A 508 -13.80 -1.78 -25.78
CA LEU A 508 -13.74 -2.51 -24.52
C LEU A 508 -15.11 -2.64 -23.83
N ALA A 509 -15.85 -1.54 -23.66
CA ALA A 509 -17.13 -1.54 -22.96
C ALA A 509 -18.22 -2.37 -23.66
N ALA A 510 -18.28 -2.31 -25.00
CA ALA A 510 -19.28 -3.06 -25.77
C ALA A 510 -18.93 -4.55 -25.84
N VAL A 511 -17.66 -4.87 -26.05
CA VAL A 511 -17.18 -6.25 -26.18
C VAL A 511 -17.21 -6.99 -24.84
N THR A 512 -16.92 -6.30 -23.73
CA THR A 512 -17.08 -6.89 -22.39
C THR A 512 -18.52 -7.21 -22.05
N ALA A 513 -19.49 -6.42 -22.51
CA ALA A 513 -20.92 -6.76 -22.37
C ALA A 513 -21.31 -8.00 -23.19
N ALA A 514 -20.75 -8.15 -24.40
CA ALA A 514 -20.95 -9.36 -25.21
C ALA A 514 -20.31 -10.60 -24.54
N LEU A 515 -19.13 -10.44 -23.96
CA LEU A 515 -18.45 -11.49 -23.20
C LEU A 515 -19.25 -11.89 -21.95
N ASP A 516 -19.80 -10.93 -21.21
CA ASP A 516 -20.65 -11.17 -20.03
C ASP A 516 -21.89 -12.00 -20.39
N GLN A 517 -22.56 -11.65 -21.49
CA GLN A 517 -23.71 -12.41 -21.99
C GLN A 517 -23.32 -13.83 -22.39
N ALA A 518 -22.20 -14.00 -23.09
CA ALA A 518 -21.71 -15.31 -23.52
C ALA A 518 -21.31 -16.19 -22.32
N ALA A 519 -20.56 -15.62 -21.37
CA ALA A 519 -20.13 -16.31 -20.16
C ALA A 519 -21.33 -16.76 -19.31
N THR A 520 -22.35 -15.89 -19.16
CA THR A 520 -23.60 -16.24 -18.46
C THR A 520 -24.28 -17.45 -19.12
N ARG A 521 -24.45 -17.42 -20.44
CA ARG A 521 -25.05 -18.54 -21.19
C ARG A 521 -24.23 -19.83 -21.09
N VAL A 522 -22.90 -19.73 -21.02
CA VAL A 522 -22.02 -20.89 -20.81
C VAL A 522 -22.21 -21.49 -19.42
N VAL A 523 -22.25 -20.66 -18.38
CA VAL A 523 -22.48 -21.12 -17.00
C VAL A 523 -23.87 -21.78 -16.88
N ASP A 524 -24.90 -21.16 -17.46
CA ASP A 524 -26.26 -21.73 -17.49
C ASP A 524 -26.32 -23.06 -18.23
N PHE A 525 -25.56 -23.18 -19.34
CA PHE A 525 -25.49 -24.42 -20.10
C PHE A 525 -24.80 -25.54 -19.32
N ILE A 526 -23.74 -25.24 -18.56
CA ILE A 526 -22.97 -26.22 -17.76
C ILE A 526 -23.76 -26.68 -16.54
N ASN A 527 -24.60 -25.82 -15.97
CA ASN A 527 -25.32 -26.10 -14.74
C ASN A 527 -26.15 -27.40 -14.83
N GLY A 528 -25.88 -28.34 -13.93
CA GLY A 528 -26.56 -29.64 -13.87
C GLY A 528 -26.09 -30.68 -14.90
N LYS A 529 -25.04 -30.39 -15.68
CA LYS A 529 -24.47 -31.34 -16.67
C LYS A 529 -23.17 -31.97 -16.20
N SER A 530 -22.93 -33.18 -16.67
CA SER A 530 -21.64 -33.87 -16.60
C SER A 530 -20.71 -33.45 -17.76
N PHE A 531 -19.41 -33.73 -17.64
CA PHE A 531 -18.43 -33.41 -18.68
C PHE A 531 -18.69 -34.03 -20.05
N LEU A 532 -19.38 -35.18 -20.12
CA LEU A 532 -19.72 -35.84 -21.38
C LEU A 532 -20.85 -35.13 -22.14
N GLU A 533 -21.63 -34.31 -21.43
CA GLU A 533 -22.78 -33.58 -21.98
C GLU A 533 -22.40 -32.16 -22.41
N LEU A 534 -21.14 -31.77 -22.22
CA LEU A 534 -20.63 -30.44 -22.57
C LEU A 534 -20.34 -30.27 -24.06
#